data_AF-A0A502JMA5-F1
#
_entry.id   AF-A0A502JMA5-F1
#
_cell.length_a   1.000
_cell.length_b   1.000
_cell.length_c   1.000
_cell.angle_alpha   90.00
_cell.angle_beta   90.00
_cell.angle_gamma   90.00
#
_symmetry.space_group_name_H-M   'P 1'
#
loop_
_entity.id
_entity.type
_entity.pdbx_description
1 polymer ?
#
loop_
_entity_poly.entity_id
_entity_poly.type
_entity_poly.pdbx_seq_one_letter_code
_entity_poly.pdbx_strand_id
1 'polypeptide(L)'
;MEHVTISKPEYDYLVTQAKRMKFINHYKPTLVKEADTGEYSISVDTMGIIDTLRYSRDIECIDHAIKDVREMQKAFWVYEETEIYAGRTIEEILHAFYPEEEHEEILRDNLYGQVDLNQKYPVKEDSSSIAIEKTIKELLEKMVTFPDMVLTSYD
;
A
#
# COMPACT_ATOMS: atom_id res chain seq x y z
N MET A 1 21.88 24.22 -2.77
CA MET A 1 20.53 23.64 -2.84
C MET A 1 19.64 24.65 -3.51
N GLU A 2 19.06 24.31 -4.66
CA GLU A 2 17.96 25.08 -5.24
C GLU A 2 16.67 24.65 -4.55
N HIS A 3 15.85 25.62 -4.14
CA HIS A 3 14.53 25.37 -3.59
C HIS A 3 13.49 25.83 -4.61
N VAL A 4 12.55 24.95 -4.92
CA VAL A 4 11.40 25.24 -5.80
C VAL A 4 10.16 25.37 -4.92
N THR A 5 9.43 26.46 -5.07
CA THR A 5 8.17 26.70 -4.37
C THR A 5 7.02 26.50 -5.35
N ILE A 6 6.08 25.62 -5.01
CA ILE A 6 4.85 25.38 -5.78
C ILE A 6 3.61 25.64 -4.93
N SER A 7 2.47 25.83 -5.59
CA SER A 7 1.20 25.97 -4.89
C SER A 7 0.74 24.64 -4.27
N LYS A 8 -0.02 24.68 -3.18
CA LYS A 8 -0.59 23.45 -2.57
C LYS A 8 -1.43 22.63 -3.57
N PRO A 9 -2.33 23.21 -4.38
CA PRO A 9 -3.09 22.44 -5.37
C PRO A 9 -2.21 21.72 -6.39
N GLU A 10 -1.12 22.37 -6.82
CA GLU A 10 -0.17 21.78 -7.74
C GLU A 10 0.63 20.64 -7.09
N TYR A 11 1.06 20.81 -5.84
CA TYR A 11 1.67 19.75 -5.05
C TYR A 11 0.73 18.54 -4.91
N ASP A 12 -0.51 18.76 -4.50
CA ASP A 12 -1.51 17.70 -4.30
C ASP A 12 -1.80 16.94 -5.62
N TYR A 13 -1.84 17.66 -6.75
CA TYR A 13 -1.96 17.07 -8.08
C TYR A 13 -0.77 16.18 -8.42
N LEU A 14 0.46 16.66 -8.21
CA LEU A 14 1.69 15.89 -8.48
C LEU A 14 1.80 14.64 -7.60
N VAL A 15 1.48 14.75 -6.31
CA VAL A 15 1.44 13.60 -5.40
C VAL A 15 0.43 12.56 -5.87
N THR A 16 -0.74 13.00 -6.34
CA THR A 16 -1.77 12.11 -6.89
C THR A 16 -1.27 11.38 -8.14
N GLN A 17 -0.63 12.09 -9.08
CA GLN A 17 -0.06 11.45 -10.28
C GLN A 17 1.07 10.48 -9.93
N ALA A 18 1.93 10.82 -8.98
CA ALA A 18 3.01 9.94 -8.52
C ALA A 18 2.45 8.63 -7.93
N LYS A 19 1.40 8.72 -7.11
CA LYS A 19 0.69 7.55 -6.55
C LYS A 19 0.11 6.66 -7.65
N ARG A 20 -0.60 7.24 -8.63
CA ARG A 20 -1.13 6.50 -9.79
C ARG A 20 -0.02 5.79 -10.56
N MET A 21 1.09 6.48 -10.84
CA MET A 21 2.22 5.90 -11.57
C MET A 21 2.89 4.76 -10.80
N LYS A 22 3.07 4.89 -9.48
CA LYS A 22 3.59 3.81 -8.63
C LYS A 22 2.70 2.57 -8.70
N PHE A 23 1.38 2.76 -8.60
CA PHE A 23 0.40 1.68 -8.72
C PHE A 23 0.46 0.97 -10.08
N ILE A 24 0.45 1.72 -11.18
CA ILE A 24 0.48 1.17 -12.55
C ILE A 24 1.78 0.38 -12.78
N ASN A 25 2.92 0.91 -12.34
CA ASN A 25 4.21 0.25 -12.55
C ASN A 25 4.33 -1.06 -11.77
N HIS A 26 3.77 -1.10 -10.56
CA HIS A 26 3.81 -2.30 -9.70
C HIS A 26 2.84 -3.37 -10.19
N TYR A 27 1.57 -3.04 -10.32
CA TYR A 27 0.50 -4.00 -10.61
C TYR A 27 0.27 -4.26 -12.09
N LYS A 28 0.81 -3.40 -12.97
CA LYS A 28 0.64 -3.49 -14.44
C LYS A 28 -0.80 -3.83 -14.84
N PRO A 29 -1.79 -3.04 -14.37
CA PRO A 29 -3.19 -3.37 -14.57
C PRO A 29 -3.53 -3.41 -16.05
N THR A 30 -4.46 -4.29 -16.42
CA THR A 30 -5.02 -4.31 -17.77
C THR A 30 -6.18 -3.32 -17.84
N LEU A 31 -6.17 -2.44 -18.85
CA LEU A 31 -7.26 -1.51 -19.13
C LEU A 31 -7.91 -1.89 -20.45
N VAL A 32 -9.22 -2.09 -20.43
CA VAL A 32 -10.04 -2.35 -21.63
C VAL A 32 -11.16 -1.33 -21.68
N LYS A 33 -11.42 -0.78 -22.86
CA LYS A 33 -12.57 0.10 -23.08
C LYS A 33 -13.76 -0.74 -23.55
N GLU A 34 -14.85 -0.67 -22.82
CA GLU A 34 -16.12 -1.31 -23.18
C GLU A 34 -16.75 -0.57 -24.36
N ALA A 35 -17.03 -1.29 -25.44
CA ALA A 35 -17.53 -0.70 -26.68
C ALA A 35 -18.95 -0.14 -26.52
N ASP A 36 -19.78 -0.79 -25.68
CA ASP A 36 -21.20 -0.48 -25.55
C ASP A 36 -21.47 0.72 -24.63
N THR A 37 -20.69 0.88 -23.56
CA THR A 37 -20.85 1.95 -22.56
C THR A 37 -19.84 3.08 -22.75
N GLY A 38 -18.72 2.81 -23.42
CA GLY A 38 -17.58 3.71 -23.53
C GLY A 38 -16.75 3.83 -22.24
N GLU A 39 -17.08 3.06 -21.21
CA GLU A 39 -16.38 3.02 -19.92
C GLU A 39 -15.09 2.19 -20.01
N TYR A 40 -14.12 2.47 -19.14
CA TYR A 40 -12.92 1.66 -19.00
C TYR A 40 -13.10 0.66 -17.86
N SER A 41 -12.84 -0.61 -18.14
CA SER A 41 -12.62 -1.64 -17.14
C SER A 41 -11.14 -1.70 -16.78
N ILE A 42 -10.80 -1.63 -15.50
CA ILE A 42 -9.45 -1.92 -15.00
C ILE A 42 -9.47 -3.24 -14.24
N SER A 43 -8.52 -4.13 -14.55
CA SER A 43 -8.27 -5.35 -13.80
C SER A 43 -6.83 -5.38 -13.26
N VAL A 44 -6.71 -5.58 -11.96
CA VAL A 44 -5.43 -5.78 -11.27
C VAL A 44 -5.27 -7.26 -10.97
N ASP A 45 -4.27 -7.88 -11.58
CA ASP A 45 -3.86 -9.25 -11.28
C ASP A 45 -2.70 -9.22 -10.31
N THR A 46 -2.91 -9.74 -9.10
CA THR A 46 -1.83 -9.96 -8.13
C THR A 46 -1.75 -11.44 -7.83
N MET A 47 -0.64 -12.08 -8.23
CA MET A 47 -0.39 -13.50 -8.03
C MET A 47 -1.44 -14.43 -8.66
N GLY A 48 -2.04 -14.05 -9.79
CA GLY A 48 -3.01 -14.86 -10.54
C GLY A 48 -4.47 -14.67 -10.11
N ILE A 49 -4.77 -13.69 -9.26
CA ILE A 49 -6.13 -13.35 -8.81
C ILE A 49 -6.47 -11.93 -9.27
N ILE A 50 -7.63 -11.78 -9.93
CA ILE A 50 -8.18 -10.45 -10.23
C ILE A 50 -8.72 -9.86 -8.93
N ASP A 51 -7.94 -8.97 -8.31
CA ASP A 51 -8.31 -8.35 -7.04
C ASP A 51 -9.39 -7.28 -7.23
N THR A 52 -9.38 -6.56 -8.35
CA THR A 52 -10.32 -5.47 -8.60
C THR A 52 -10.79 -5.47 -10.04
N LEU A 53 -12.09 -5.26 -10.23
CA LEU A 53 -12.70 -4.93 -11.52
C LEU A 53 -13.57 -3.68 -11.32
N ARG A 54 -13.25 -2.60 -12.05
CA ARG A 54 -13.98 -1.33 -11.96
C ARG A 54 -14.25 -0.76 -13.33
N TYR A 55 -15.48 -0.28 -13.51
CA TYR A 55 -15.92 0.47 -14.68
C TYR A 55 -15.98 1.95 -14.31
N SER A 56 -15.25 2.81 -15.03
CA SER A 56 -15.38 4.27 -14.89
C SER A 56 -15.02 4.98 -16.17
N ARG A 57 -15.36 6.27 -16.24
CA ARG A 57 -14.87 7.17 -17.29
C ARG A 57 -13.46 7.63 -16.92
N ASP A 58 -12.53 7.53 -17.88
CA ASP A 58 -11.17 8.06 -17.79
C ASP A 58 -10.33 7.57 -16.59
N ILE A 59 -9.42 8.41 -16.10
CA ILE A 59 -8.37 8.07 -15.12
C ILE A 59 -8.89 7.77 -13.71
N GLU A 60 -10.16 8.08 -13.43
CA GLU A 60 -10.81 7.81 -12.14
C GLU A 60 -10.92 6.30 -11.84
N CYS A 61 -10.91 5.44 -12.88
CA CYS A 61 -10.87 3.99 -12.68
C CYS A 61 -9.63 3.55 -11.87
N ILE A 62 -8.50 4.24 -12.05
CA ILE A 62 -7.24 3.94 -11.36
C ILE A 62 -7.35 4.34 -9.88
N ASP A 63 -7.94 5.50 -9.59
CA ASP A 63 -8.13 5.94 -8.21
C ASP A 63 -9.06 5.02 -7.43
N HIS A 64 -10.14 4.57 -8.07
CA HIS A 64 -11.04 3.58 -7.49
C HIS A 64 -10.32 2.25 -7.23
N ALA A 65 -9.55 1.74 -8.19
CA ALA A 65 -8.77 0.51 -8.00
C ALA A 65 -7.75 0.64 -6.86
N ILE A 66 -7.06 1.79 -6.75
CA ILE A 66 -6.15 2.07 -5.61
C ILE A 66 -6.92 2.02 -4.29
N LYS A 67 -8.11 2.63 -4.23
CA LYS A 67 -8.94 2.64 -3.03
C LYS A 67 -9.37 1.22 -2.64
N ASP A 68 -9.84 0.42 -3.60
CA ASP A 68 -10.28 -0.94 -3.35
C ASP A 68 -9.13 -1.82 -2.85
N VAL A 69 -7.98 -1.77 -3.52
CA VAL A 69 -6.78 -2.50 -3.10
C VAL A 69 -6.41 -2.12 -1.67
N ARG A 70 -6.50 -0.83 -1.31
CA ARG A 70 -6.25 -0.36 0.06
C ARG A 70 -7.27 -0.87 1.08
N GLU A 71 -8.55 -0.95 0.73
CA GLU A 71 -9.60 -1.46 1.62
C GLU A 71 -9.44 -2.96 1.93
N MET A 72 -8.75 -3.71 1.06
CA MET A 72 -8.44 -5.12 1.28
C MET A 72 -7.24 -5.34 2.21
N GLN A 73 -6.46 -4.31 2.50
CA GLN A 73 -5.22 -4.46 3.26
C GLN A 73 -5.48 -4.59 4.75
N LYS A 74 -4.66 -5.44 5.37
CA LYS A 74 -4.48 -5.56 6.81
C LYS A 74 -3.06 -5.16 7.16
N ALA A 75 -2.81 -4.98 8.44
CA ALA A 75 -1.48 -4.76 8.97
C ALA A 75 -1.12 -5.89 9.94
N PHE A 76 0.12 -6.35 9.87
CA PHE A 76 0.66 -7.40 10.72
C PHE A 76 2.01 -6.98 11.26
N TRP A 77 2.28 -7.29 12.51
CA TRP A 77 3.66 -7.35 12.99
C TRP A 77 4.23 -8.75 12.72
N VAL A 78 5.53 -8.83 12.47
CA VAL A 78 6.25 -10.10 12.27
C VAL A 78 7.55 -10.05 13.08
N TYR A 79 7.83 -11.11 13.83
CA TYR A 79 8.88 -11.21 14.87
C TYR A 79 8.76 -10.21 16.03
N GLU A 80 8.74 -8.91 15.73
CA GLU A 80 8.66 -7.83 16.70
C GLU A 80 7.44 -6.95 16.44
N GLU A 81 6.77 -6.49 17.51
CA GLU A 81 5.61 -5.57 17.39
C GLU A 81 5.96 -4.22 16.74
N THR A 82 7.26 -3.91 16.63
CA THR A 82 7.79 -2.72 15.96
C THR A 82 8.08 -2.91 14.48
N GLU A 83 8.01 -4.14 13.96
CA GLU A 83 8.16 -4.42 12.53
C GLU A 83 6.80 -4.70 11.90
N ILE A 84 6.20 -3.65 11.33
CA ILE A 84 4.83 -3.68 10.83
C ILE A 84 4.82 -3.67 9.32
N TYR A 85 4.09 -4.63 8.76
CA TYR A 85 3.91 -4.83 7.34
C TYR A 85 2.44 -4.72 6.97
N ALA A 86 2.18 -4.28 5.74
CA ALA A 86 0.85 -4.24 5.16
C ALA A 86 0.74 -5.27 4.04
N GLY A 87 -0.36 -6.01 4.04
CA GLY A 87 -0.67 -7.02 3.04
C GLY A 87 -2.10 -7.52 3.22
N ARG A 88 -2.60 -8.30 2.26
CA ARG A 88 -3.94 -8.90 2.34
C ARG A 88 -3.95 -10.05 3.36
N THR A 89 -2.87 -10.82 3.38
CA THR A 89 -2.65 -11.93 4.31
C THR A 89 -1.22 -11.95 4.83
N ILE A 90 -0.98 -12.74 5.88
CA ILE A 90 0.38 -12.93 6.39
C ILE A 90 1.25 -13.65 5.36
N GLU A 91 0.71 -14.65 4.66
CA GLU A 91 1.44 -15.44 3.66
C GLU A 91 1.96 -14.57 2.52
N GLU A 92 1.18 -13.58 2.08
CA GLU A 92 1.62 -12.59 1.08
C GLU A 92 2.84 -11.80 1.57
N ILE A 93 2.85 -11.37 2.84
CA ILE A 93 3.98 -10.66 3.45
C ILE A 93 5.19 -11.58 3.57
N LEU A 94 5.00 -12.82 4.04
CA LEU A 94 6.09 -13.79 4.19
C LEU A 94 6.77 -14.06 2.85
N HIS A 95 6.00 -14.30 1.79
CA HIS A 95 6.54 -14.51 0.44
C HIS A 95 7.35 -13.32 -0.10
N ALA A 96 7.02 -12.10 0.31
CA ALA A 96 7.68 -10.90 -0.19
C ALA A 96 8.93 -10.49 0.60
N PHE A 97 8.93 -10.69 1.93
CA PHE A 97 9.95 -10.13 2.82
C PHE A 97 10.85 -11.17 3.47
N TYR A 98 10.44 -12.43 3.54
CA TYR A 98 11.14 -13.46 4.28
C TYR A 98 11.53 -14.64 3.37
N PRO A 99 12.69 -15.28 3.61
CA PRO A 99 13.08 -16.48 2.89
C PRO A 99 12.13 -17.64 3.21
N GLU A 100 11.90 -18.52 2.25
CA GLU A 100 10.91 -19.62 2.33
C GLU A 100 11.12 -20.54 3.55
N GLU A 101 12.36 -20.72 3.97
CA GLU A 101 12.75 -21.51 5.14
C GLU A 101 12.26 -20.94 6.49
N GLU A 102 12.02 -19.63 6.57
CA GLU A 102 11.50 -18.97 7.77
C GLU A 102 9.96 -19.00 7.85
N HIS A 103 9.28 -19.26 6.72
CA HIS A 103 7.81 -19.17 6.66
C HIS A 103 7.15 -20.17 7.62
N GLU A 104 7.62 -21.41 7.61
CA GLU A 104 7.09 -22.46 8.49
C GLU A 104 7.33 -22.14 9.97
N GLU A 105 8.47 -21.56 10.32
CA GLU A 105 8.80 -21.17 11.69
C GLU A 105 7.85 -20.08 12.16
N ILE A 106 7.72 -18.99 11.39
CA ILE A 106 6.87 -17.85 11.74
C ILE A 106 5.41 -18.29 11.94
N LEU A 107 4.90 -19.14 11.04
CA LEU A 107 3.52 -19.63 11.11
C LEU A 107 3.32 -20.62 12.27
N ARG A 108 4.24 -21.58 12.46
CA ARG A 108 4.12 -22.61 13.51
C ARG A 108 4.24 -22.02 14.91
N ASP A 109 5.19 -21.12 15.09
CA ASP A 109 5.54 -20.57 16.40
C ASP A 109 4.76 -19.27 16.70
N ASN A 110 3.85 -18.87 15.80
CA ASN A 110 3.00 -17.67 15.87
C ASN A 110 3.80 -16.39 16.09
N LEU A 111 4.90 -16.23 15.35
CA LEU A 111 5.79 -15.06 15.40
C LEU A 111 5.24 -13.90 14.56
N TYR A 112 3.92 -13.73 14.58
CA TYR A 112 3.23 -12.65 13.88
C TYR A 112 1.88 -12.37 14.55
N GLY A 113 1.32 -11.19 14.28
CA GLY A 113 -0.01 -10.85 14.77
C GLY A 113 -0.62 -9.67 14.03
N GLN A 114 -1.95 -9.65 13.93
CA GLN A 114 -2.66 -8.55 13.27
C GLN A 114 -2.63 -7.29 14.15
N VAL A 115 -2.37 -6.14 13.53
CA VAL A 115 -2.33 -4.83 14.18
C VAL A 115 -3.66 -4.10 14.00
N ASP A 116 -4.14 -3.42 15.05
CA ASP A 116 -5.30 -2.52 14.95
C ASP A 116 -4.91 -1.28 14.13
N LEU A 117 -5.69 -0.97 13.08
CA LEU A 117 -5.43 0.17 12.22
C LEU A 117 -5.53 1.52 12.96
N ASN A 118 -6.21 1.58 14.10
CA ASN A 118 -6.30 2.77 14.93
C ASN A 118 -5.19 2.87 15.98
N GLN A 119 -4.34 1.84 16.11
CA GLN A 119 -3.19 1.87 16.98
C GLN A 119 -2.20 2.93 16.49
N LYS A 120 -1.69 3.71 17.44
CA LYS A 120 -0.76 4.80 17.18
C LYS A 120 0.67 4.35 17.38
N TYR A 121 1.55 4.85 16.52
CA TYR A 121 2.98 4.67 16.61
C TYR A 121 3.67 6.03 16.49
N PRO A 122 4.78 6.24 17.24
CA PRO A 122 5.64 7.38 17.01
C PRO A 122 6.39 7.17 15.68
N VAL A 123 6.27 8.13 14.75
CA VAL A 123 6.93 8.06 13.43
C VAL A 123 7.75 9.31 13.21
N LYS A 124 9.00 9.16 12.77
CA LYS A 124 9.82 10.29 12.33
C LYS A 124 9.73 10.40 10.81
N GLU A 125 9.70 11.64 10.32
CA GLU A 125 9.72 11.88 8.87
C GLU A 125 11.16 11.93 8.34
N ASP A 126 12.13 12.20 9.22
CA ASP A 126 13.57 12.18 9.00
C ASP A 126 14.32 11.83 10.30
N SER A 127 15.57 11.36 10.20
CA SER A 127 16.41 10.96 11.35
C SER A 127 16.65 12.07 12.38
N SER A 128 16.51 13.33 11.99
CA SER A 128 16.64 14.52 12.85
C SER A 128 15.30 15.12 13.29
N SER A 129 14.17 14.56 12.85
CA SER A 129 12.83 15.08 13.13
C SER A 129 12.27 14.62 14.48
N ILE A 130 11.34 15.41 15.01
CA ILE A 130 10.56 15.04 16.20
C ILE A 130 9.55 13.98 15.79
N ALA A 131 9.46 12.89 16.57
CA ALA A 131 8.47 11.86 16.32
C ALA A 131 7.04 12.41 16.47
N ILE A 132 6.19 12.12 15.49
CA ILE A 132 4.78 12.50 15.46
C ILE A 132 3.97 11.20 15.59
N GLU A 133 2.96 11.20 16.46
CA GLU A 133 2.04 10.07 16.53
C GLU A 133 1.22 9.96 15.25
N LYS A 134 1.26 8.80 14.60
CA LYS A 134 0.39 8.45 13.48
C LYS A 134 -0.26 7.09 13.73
N THR A 135 -1.50 6.95 13.30
CA THR A 135 -2.17 5.66 13.26
C THR A 135 -1.66 4.83 12.09
N ILE A 136 -1.72 3.50 12.20
CA ILE A 136 -1.42 2.62 11.06
C ILE A 136 -2.30 2.97 9.86
N LYS A 137 -3.58 3.27 10.09
CA LYS A 137 -4.50 3.72 9.04
C LYS A 137 -3.92 4.89 8.25
N GLU A 138 -3.48 5.96 8.93
CA GLU A 138 -2.88 7.14 8.28
C GLU A 138 -1.62 6.82 7.48
N LEU A 139 -0.80 5.86 7.95
CA LEU A 139 0.38 5.40 7.22
C LEU A 139 0.00 4.64 5.96
N LEU A 140 -0.97 3.71 6.06
CA LEU A 140 -1.52 3.00 4.90
C LEU A 140 -2.15 3.95 3.88
N GLU A 141 -2.65 5.13 4.29
CA GLU A 141 -3.23 6.08 3.34
C GLU A 141 -2.23 6.68 2.34
N LYS A 142 -0.94 6.61 2.68
CA LYS A 142 0.14 7.05 1.82
C LYS A 142 0.59 5.96 0.85
N MET A 143 0.30 4.70 1.17
CA MET A 143 0.72 3.54 0.38
C MET A 143 -0.28 3.23 -0.73
N VAL A 144 0.25 2.73 -1.84
CA VAL A 144 -0.52 2.35 -3.04
C VAL A 144 -0.05 1.03 -3.64
N THR A 145 0.90 0.35 -3.00
CA THR A 145 1.51 -0.91 -3.44
C THR A 145 1.69 -1.78 -2.22
N PHE A 146 1.44 -3.07 -2.38
CA PHE A 146 1.46 -4.07 -1.32
C PHE A 146 1.95 -5.41 -1.91
N PRO A 147 2.41 -6.35 -1.05
CA PRO A 147 2.73 -6.14 0.35
C PRO A 147 3.91 -5.17 0.50
N ASP A 148 3.95 -4.40 1.58
CA ASP A 148 5.01 -3.41 1.81
C ASP A 148 5.22 -3.16 3.31
N MET A 149 6.42 -2.73 3.69
CA MET A 149 6.76 -2.41 5.08
C MET A 149 6.15 -1.06 5.44
N VAL A 150 5.46 -1.00 6.58
CA VAL A 150 4.76 0.21 7.07
C VAL A 150 5.62 0.96 8.07
N LEU A 151 6.26 0.22 8.97
CA LEU A 151 7.04 0.78 10.07
C LEU A 151 8.10 -0.23 10.52
N THR A 152 9.28 0.28 10.87
CA THR A 152 10.31 -0.46 11.60
C THR A 152 10.83 0.40 12.77
N SER A 153 11.53 -0.23 13.71
CA SER A 153 12.18 0.43 14.85
C SER A 153 13.23 1.49 14.45
N TYR A 154 13.62 1.51 13.18
CA TYR A 154 14.55 2.49 12.61
C TYR A 154 13.89 3.77 12.08
N ASP A 155 12.56 3.80 12.00
CA ASP A 155 11.75 4.93 11.50
C ASP A 155 11.17 5.83 12.63
#